data_AF-A0A6A4GBV4-F1
#
_entry.id   AF-A0A6A4GBV4-F1
#
_cell.length_a   1.000
_cell.length_b   1.000
_cell.length_c   1.000
_cell.angle_alpha   90.00
_cell.angle_beta   90.00
_cell.angle_gamma   90.00
#
_symmetry.space_group_name_H-M   'P 1'
#
loop_
_entity.id
_entity.type
_entity.pdbx_description
1 polymer ?
#
loop_
_entity_poly.entity_id
_entity_poly.type
_entity_poly.pdbx_seq_one_letter_code
_entity_poly.pdbx_strand_id
1 'polypeptide(L)'
;MARTGGRPYDLHYDCSMGDRMGETAPEEKHSGKRSKRHTSKPYSKQTTDPTLQSFYEGSDLRLVKTAIDCLILYLSLEQPFPKFVDNAHKAVFNGFIQEAIQRLSAENVSVTQDTLNKHLPDIGKLLYSTTSTWRGSLKKLAVPIVKARYQLPLGDHEMPQGGHNSQDVVDLGARKVEVLLKDDLYIRDGRDAEGHTNNYTHPAFREIILSFFYSDAHSPARNFNSYFNEKVPDVVLGLVITVVRNCIDEYKYGHRSNIPFSASSYARTYQAVMHGLGQLRKNALHSSKLTTALSLWAAQG
;
A
#
# COMPACT_ATOMS: atom_id res chain seq x y z
N MET A 1 27.93 52.46 -35.48
CA MET A 1 28.11 53.77 -34.81
C MET A 1 28.00 53.51 -33.30
N ALA A 2 29.16 53.35 -32.65
CA ALA A 2 29.71 54.26 -31.61
C ALA A 2 28.95 54.15 -30.27
N ARG A 3 29.47 53.36 -29.29
CA ARG A 3 30.40 53.73 -28.19
C ARG A 3 29.68 54.59 -27.12
N THR A 4 29.69 54.33 -25.81
CA THR A 4 30.77 54.04 -24.83
C THR A 4 30.12 53.56 -23.51
N GLY A 5 30.67 52.61 -22.73
CA GLY A 5 31.70 52.80 -21.67
C GLY A 5 31.06 53.06 -20.29
N GLY A 6 31.44 52.49 -19.14
CA GLY A 6 32.54 51.57 -18.78
C GLY A 6 32.27 50.86 -17.43
N ARG A 7 33.19 49.95 -17.08
CA ARG A 7 33.26 49.07 -15.87
C ARG A 7 33.88 49.83 -14.66
N PRO A 8 34.49 49.15 -13.64
CA PRO A 8 33.99 48.21 -12.62
C PRO A 8 34.33 48.70 -11.19
N TYR A 9 33.95 47.95 -10.14
CA TYR A 9 34.65 48.02 -8.86
C TYR A 9 35.03 46.60 -8.39
N ASP A 10 36.34 46.33 -8.45
CA ASP A 10 37.05 45.38 -7.60
C ASP A 10 37.35 46.07 -6.26
N LEU A 11 37.15 45.37 -5.15
CA LEU A 11 37.83 45.65 -3.88
C LEU A 11 38.24 44.32 -3.25
N HIS A 12 39.52 44.02 -3.41
CA HIS A 12 40.30 43.14 -2.55
C HIS A 12 40.28 43.67 -1.11
N TYR A 13 40.19 42.77 -0.12
CA TYR A 13 40.88 42.95 1.15
C TYR A 13 41.44 41.62 1.66
N ASP A 14 42.64 41.76 2.19
CA ASP A 14 43.65 40.76 2.52
C ASP A 14 43.36 39.92 3.78
N CYS A 15 44.10 38.81 3.80
CA CYS A 15 44.37 37.89 4.88
C CYS A 15 44.89 38.56 6.16
N SER A 16 44.44 38.11 7.33
CA SER A 16 45.30 38.05 8.53
C SER A 16 44.87 36.91 9.45
N MET A 17 45.85 36.06 9.79
CA MET A 17 45.75 34.99 10.76
C MET A 17 45.65 35.54 12.19
N GLY A 18 44.93 34.81 13.04
CA GLY A 18 44.98 34.98 14.49
C GLY A 18 44.38 33.77 15.20
N ASP A 19 45.24 32.84 15.59
CA ASP A 19 44.93 31.75 16.52
C ASP A 19 44.39 32.30 17.85
N ARG A 20 43.32 31.69 18.36
CA ARG A 20 43.12 31.48 19.80
C ARG A 20 42.07 30.41 20.08
N MET A 21 42.52 29.36 20.76
CA MET A 21 41.70 28.33 21.40
C MET A 21 40.67 28.95 22.36
N GLY A 22 39.50 28.33 22.40
CA GLY A 22 38.48 28.54 23.42
C GLY A 22 37.45 27.43 23.33
N GLU A 23 37.62 26.39 24.15
CA GLU A 23 36.59 25.42 24.47
C GLU A 23 35.30 26.13 24.90
N THR A 24 34.16 25.72 24.34
CA THR A 24 32.92 25.47 25.08
C THR A 24 31.90 24.85 24.13
N ALA A 25 31.51 23.61 24.43
CA ALA A 25 30.32 22.99 23.86
C ALA A 25 29.07 23.73 24.32
N PRO A 26 27.98 23.67 23.53
CA PRO A 26 26.79 23.05 24.11
C PRO A 26 26.15 22.01 23.20
N GLU A 27 25.69 20.95 23.85
CA GLU A 27 24.75 19.96 23.37
C GLU A 27 23.44 20.63 22.90
N GLU A 28 22.80 20.08 21.86
CA GLU A 28 21.40 19.68 21.97
C GLU A 28 21.00 18.71 20.84
N LYS A 29 21.06 17.42 21.16
CA LYS A 29 20.41 16.35 20.41
C LYS A 29 18.90 16.42 20.64
N HIS A 30 18.15 17.04 19.75
CA HIS A 30 16.71 16.82 19.69
C HIS A 30 16.37 15.50 18.99
N SER A 31 16.64 14.39 19.68
CA SER A 31 15.96 13.13 19.42
C SER A 31 14.54 13.25 19.97
N GLY A 32 13.54 13.35 19.09
CA GLY A 32 12.13 13.27 19.45
C GLY A 32 11.84 11.91 20.09
N LYS A 33 11.92 11.84 21.42
CA LYS A 33 11.48 10.69 22.22
C LYS A 33 9.97 10.54 22.05
N ARG A 34 9.57 9.60 21.19
CA ARG A 34 8.20 9.08 21.12
C ARG A 34 7.79 8.62 22.53
N SER A 35 6.68 9.14 23.06
CA SER A 35 6.24 8.76 24.40
C SER A 35 6.02 7.25 24.47
N LYS A 36 6.59 6.62 25.50
CA LYS A 36 6.32 5.21 25.80
C LYS A 36 4.85 5.09 26.15
N ARG A 37 4.10 4.37 25.33
CA ARG A 37 2.71 3.99 25.64
C ARG A 37 2.78 3.02 26.83
N HIS A 38 2.61 3.55 28.04
CA HIS A 38 2.41 2.72 29.23
C HIS A 38 1.05 2.03 29.11
N THR A 39 1.03 0.80 28.62
CA THR A 39 -0.09 -0.10 28.86
C THR A 39 0.17 -0.75 30.22
N SER A 40 -0.48 -0.24 31.27
CA SER A 40 -0.37 -0.74 32.65
C SER A 40 -1.03 -2.11 32.86
N LYS A 41 -1.32 -2.87 31.80
CA LYS A 41 -1.90 -4.20 31.90
C LYS A 41 -0.82 -5.24 31.60
N PRO A 42 -0.59 -6.21 32.50
CA PRO A 42 0.26 -7.35 32.18
C PRO A 42 -0.29 -8.04 30.92
N TYR A 43 0.61 -8.54 30.07
CA TYR A 43 0.28 -9.29 28.86
C TYR A 43 -0.46 -10.58 29.26
N SER A 44 -1.79 -10.52 29.32
CA SER A 44 -2.65 -11.69 29.42
C SER A 44 -2.67 -12.37 28.05
N LYS A 45 -2.28 -13.65 27.98
CA LYS A 45 -2.38 -14.44 26.75
C LYS A 45 -3.83 -14.65 26.30
N GLN A 46 -4.80 -14.53 27.20
CA GLN A 46 -6.23 -14.62 26.92
C GLN A 46 -6.87 -13.24 27.04
N THR A 47 -7.43 -12.77 25.92
CA THR A 47 -8.25 -11.55 25.89
C THR A 47 -9.69 -11.91 26.24
N THR A 48 -10.40 -11.04 26.95
CA THR A 48 -11.83 -11.19 27.22
C THR A 48 -12.70 -10.51 26.17
N ASP A 49 -12.10 -9.93 25.13
CA ASP A 49 -12.79 -9.20 24.07
C ASP A 49 -13.09 -10.13 22.88
N PRO A 50 -14.36 -10.53 22.64
CA PRO A 50 -14.74 -11.41 21.55
C PRO A 50 -14.56 -10.79 20.16
N THR A 51 -14.26 -9.48 20.07
CA THR A 51 -13.93 -8.86 18.78
C THR A 51 -12.49 -9.10 18.34
N LEU A 52 -11.68 -9.78 19.17
CA LEU A 52 -10.30 -10.12 18.89
C LEU A 52 -10.12 -11.61 18.62
N GLN A 53 -9.28 -11.96 17.64
CA GLN A 53 -9.05 -13.35 17.26
C GLN A 53 -8.50 -14.21 18.41
N SER A 54 -7.71 -13.63 19.31
CA SER A 54 -7.14 -14.33 20.47
C SER A 54 -8.15 -14.67 21.58
N PHE A 55 -9.42 -14.27 21.44
CA PHE A 55 -10.50 -14.74 22.31
C PHE A 55 -10.92 -16.18 21.99
N TYR A 56 -10.82 -16.57 20.72
CA TYR A 56 -11.32 -17.85 20.25
C TYR A 56 -10.23 -18.92 20.30
N GLU A 57 -10.62 -20.14 20.67
CA GLU A 57 -9.77 -21.31 20.74
C GLU A 57 -10.43 -22.50 20.02
N GLY A 58 -9.67 -23.58 19.79
CA GLY A 58 -10.21 -24.83 19.23
C GLY A 58 -10.96 -24.65 17.89
N SER A 59 -12.17 -25.21 17.81
CA SER A 59 -13.03 -25.14 16.62
C SER A 59 -13.53 -23.72 16.32
N ASP A 60 -13.72 -22.88 17.33
CA ASP A 60 -14.17 -21.50 17.14
C ASP A 60 -13.06 -20.63 16.52
N LEU A 61 -11.79 -20.86 16.90
CA LEU A 61 -10.67 -20.22 16.22
C LEU A 61 -10.56 -20.67 14.75
N ARG A 62 -10.84 -21.94 14.47
CA ARG A 62 -10.90 -22.45 13.09
C ARG A 62 -12.01 -21.80 12.29
N LEU A 63 -13.17 -21.54 12.90
CA LEU A 63 -14.26 -20.79 12.28
C LEU A 63 -13.79 -19.39 11.88
N VAL A 64 -13.18 -18.66 12.82
CA VAL A 64 -12.70 -17.29 12.58
C VAL A 64 -11.66 -17.27 11.45
N LYS A 65 -10.68 -18.18 11.48
CA LYS A 65 -9.67 -18.28 10.41
C LYS A 65 -10.29 -18.56 9.04
N THR A 66 -11.20 -19.53 8.97
CA THR A 66 -11.88 -19.89 7.72
C THR A 66 -12.72 -18.72 7.19
N ALA A 67 -13.40 -17.98 8.07
CA ALA A 67 -14.16 -16.79 7.68
C ALA A 67 -13.23 -15.64 7.21
N ILE A 68 -12.05 -15.48 7.83
CA ILE A 68 -11.02 -14.55 7.36
C ILE A 68 -10.52 -14.94 5.96
N ASP A 69 -10.31 -16.24 5.69
CA ASP A 69 -9.88 -16.71 4.37
C ASP A 69 -10.94 -16.39 3.31
N CYS A 70 -12.23 -16.62 3.61
CA CYS A 70 -13.34 -16.24 2.72
C CYS A 70 -13.39 -14.72 2.48
N LEU A 71 -13.18 -13.93 3.54
CA LEU A 71 -13.08 -12.47 3.42
C LEU A 71 -11.91 -12.06 2.52
N ILE A 72 -10.71 -12.62 2.71
CA ILE A 72 -9.52 -12.28 1.93
C ILE A 72 -9.73 -12.62 0.45
N LEU A 73 -10.38 -13.75 0.16
CA LEU A 73 -10.77 -14.11 -1.20
C LEU A 73 -11.69 -13.04 -1.80
N TYR A 74 -12.74 -12.65 -1.08
CA TYR A 74 -13.67 -11.60 -1.51
C TYR A 74 -12.97 -10.24 -1.71
N LEU A 75 -12.07 -9.85 -0.81
CA LEU A 75 -11.29 -8.62 -0.96
C LEU A 75 -10.36 -8.66 -2.19
N SER A 76 -9.91 -9.85 -2.59
CA SER A 76 -8.99 -10.05 -3.71
C SER A 76 -9.70 -10.16 -5.06
N LEU A 77 -10.93 -10.68 -5.08
CA LEU A 77 -11.64 -11.00 -6.32
C LEU A 77 -12.83 -10.08 -6.62
N GLU A 78 -13.41 -9.44 -5.61
CA GLU A 78 -14.68 -8.73 -5.75
C GLU A 78 -14.60 -7.27 -5.30
N GLN A 79 -14.38 -7.05 -3.99
CA GLN A 79 -14.51 -5.71 -3.42
C GLN A 79 -13.45 -5.47 -2.33
N PRO A 80 -12.33 -4.80 -2.67
CA PRO A 80 -11.26 -4.50 -1.71
C PRO A 80 -11.62 -3.47 -0.62
N PHE A 81 -12.69 -2.69 -0.82
CA PHE A 81 -13.14 -1.63 0.08
C PHE A 81 -14.61 -1.82 0.51
N PRO A 82 -14.95 -2.94 1.17
CA PRO A 82 -16.31 -3.16 1.63
C PRO A 82 -16.67 -2.14 2.71
N LYS A 83 -17.91 -1.65 2.66
CA LYS A 83 -18.45 -0.79 3.72
C LYS A 83 -19.04 -1.66 4.84
N PHE A 84 -19.25 -1.06 6.00
CA PHE A 84 -19.94 -1.69 7.15
C PHE A 84 -20.87 -0.67 7.81
N VAL A 85 -21.84 -0.18 7.05
CA VAL A 85 -22.69 0.95 7.44
C VAL A 85 -24.14 0.55 7.70
N ASP A 86 -24.69 -0.34 6.89
CA ASP A 86 -26.09 -0.77 6.97
C ASP A 86 -26.21 -2.30 7.06
N ASN A 87 -27.44 -2.78 7.15
CA ASN A 87 -27.73 -4.21 7.29
C ASN A 87 -27.30 -5.02 6.06
N ALA A 88 -27.37 -4.46 4.86
CA ALA A 88 -26.93 -5.14 3.64
C ALA A 88 -25.41 -5.35 3.65
N HIS A 89 -24.65 -4.33 4.06
CA HIS A 89 -23.21 -4.42 4.22
C HIS A 89 -22.81 -5.42 5.31
N LYS A 90 -23.53 -5.44 6.44
CA LYS A 90 -23.31 -6.43 7.51
C LYS A 90 -23.62 -7.86 7.04
N ALA A 91 -24.61 -8.03 6.18
CA ALA A 91 -24.99 -9.34 5.64
C ALA A 91 -23.85 -10.00 4.84
N VAL A 92 -22.99 -9.21 4.17
CA VAL A 92 -21.80 -9.74 3.48
C VAL A 92 -20.87 -10.45 4.45
N PHE A 93 -20.56 -9.84 5.60
CA PHE A 93 -19.70 -10.44 6.62
C PHE A 93 -20.35 -11.66 7.28
N ASN A 94 -21.66 -11.59 7.53
CA ASN A 94 -22.40 -12.75 8.01
C ASN A 94 -22.36 -13.90 7.00
N GLY A 95 -22.40 -13.62 5.69
CA GLY A 95 -22.24 -14.60 4.63
C GLY A 95 -20.94 -15.40 4.76
N PHE A 96 -19.81 -14.72 5.00
CA PHE A 96 -18.52 -15.39 5.21
C PHE A 96 -18.50 -16.28 6.46
N ILE A 97 -19.18 -15.85 7.53
CA ILE A 97 -19.32 -16.65 8.75
C ILE A 97 -20.15 -17.90 8.47
N GLN A 98 -21.27 -17.77 7.75
CA GLN A 98 -22.13 -18.91 7.40
C GLN A 98 -21.41 -19.90 6.48
N GLU A 99 -20.68 -19.41 5.48
CA GLU A 99 -19.88 -20.26 4.59
C GLU A 99 -18.81 -21.01 5.38
N ALA A 100 -18.14 -20.34 6.32
CA ALA A 100 -17.15 -20.97 7.18
C ALA A 100 -17.76 -22.05 8.10
N ILE A 101 -18.97 -21.81 8.65
CA ILE A 101 -19.71 -22.83 9.42
C ILE A 101 -20.03 -24.04 8.54
N GLN A 102 -20.51 -23.82 7.31
CA GLN A 102 -20.83 -24.91 6.38
C GLN A 102 -19.60 -25.75 6.03
N ARG A 103 -18.46 -25.11 5.75
CA ARG A 103 -17.19 -25.80 5.48
C ARG A 103 -16.74 -26.66 6.66
N LEU A 104 -16.75 -26.10 7.87
CA LEU A 104 -16.39 -26.86 9.07
C LEU A 104 -17.35 -28.01 9.35
N SER A 105 -18.66 -27.80 9.12
CA SER A 105 -19.65 -28.87 9.25
C SER A 105 -19.38 -30.01 8.27
N ALA A 106 -18.98 -29.71 7.03
CA ALA A 106 -18.62 -30.73 6.04
C ALA A 106 -17.37 -31.54 6.45
N GLU A 107 -16.49 -30.94 7.26
CA GLU A 107 -15.33 -31.61 7.86
C GLU A 107 -15.65 -32.33 9.19
N ASN A 108 -16.92 -32.40 9.59
CA ASN A 108 -17.36 -32.91 10.90
C ASN A 108 -16.79 -32.14 12.11
N VAL A 109 -16.54 -30.85 11.95
CA VAL A 109 -16.03 -29.97 13.00
C VAL A 109 -17.17 -29.09 13.51
N SER A 110 -17.58 -29.30 14.76
CA SER A 110 -18.63 -28.50 15.39
C SER A 110 -18.07 -27.23 16.05
N VAL A 111 -18.62 -26.08 15.67
CA VAL A 111 -18.46 -24.81 16.39
C VAL A 111 -19.21 -24.89 17.73
N THR A 112 -18.71 -24.23 18.76
CA THR A 112 -19.38 -24.27 20.08
C THR A 112 -20.73 -23.57 20.04
N GLN A 113 -21.67 -24.04 20.86
CA GLN A 113 -22.98 -23.38 20.94
C GLN A 113 -22.92 -21.98 21.54
N ASP A 114 -21.92 -21.70 22.38
CA ASP A 114 -21.73 -20.36 22.91
C ASP A 114 -21.38 -19.38 21.79
N THR A 115 -20.46 -19.76 20.90
CA THR A 115 -20.09 -18.96 19.73
C THR A 115 -21.27 -18.75 18.78
N LEU A 116 -22.01 -19.81 18.46
CA LEU A 116 -23.17 -19.73 17.56
C LEU A 116 -24.28 -18.82 18.12
N ASN A 117 -24.55 -18.86 19.42
CA ASN A 117 -25.65 -18.11 20.01
C ASN A 117 -25.27 -16.67 20.38
N LYS A 118 -24.01 -16.41 20.76
CA LYS A 118 -23.62 -15.13 21.36
C LYS A 118 -22.60 -14.33 20.55
N HIS A 119 -21.68 -14.99 19.85
CA HIS A 119 -20.47 -14.32 19.35
C HIS A 119 -20.42 -14.10 17.83
N LEU A 120 -21.38 -14.58 17.05
CA LEU A 120 -21.41 -14.31 15.60
C LEU A 120 -21.37 -12.80 15.25
N PRO A 121 -22.09 -11.90 15.96
CA PRO A 121 -21.98 -10.46 15.70
C PRO A 121 -20.58 -9.89 15.97
N ASP A 122 -19.86 -10.43 16.95
CA ASP A 122 -18.52 -10.00 17.30
C ASP A 122 -17.48 -10.50 16.28
N ILE A 123 -17.65 -11.72 15.77
CA ILE A 123 -16.89 -12.22 14.61
C ILE A 123 -17.11 -11.28 13.40
N GLY A 124 -18.35 -10.83 13.16
CA GLY A 124 -18.64 -9.88 12.09
C GLY A 124 -17.85 -8.56 12.21
N LYS A 125 -17.76 -8.00 13.43
CA LYS A 125 -16.93 -6.81 13.71
C LYS A 125 -15.44 -7.10 13.53
N LEU A 126 -14.98 -8.26 14.01
CA LEU A 126 -13.61 -8.73 13.84
C LEU A 126 -13.26 -8.77 12.36
N LEU A 127 -14.07 -9.43 11.52
CA LEU A 127 -13.87 -9.50 10.08
C LEU A 127 -13.80 -8.11 9.43
N TYR A 128 -14.69 -7.19 9.80
CA TYR A 128 -14.62 -5.82 9.30
C TYR A 128 -13.30 -5.13 9.68
N SER A 129 -12.87 -5.26 10.93
CA SER A 129 -11.58 -4.70 11.38
C SER A 129 -10.39 -5.31 10.62
N THR A 130 -10.44 -6.61 10.33
CA THR A 130 -9.45 -7.35 9.54
C THR A 130 -9.27 -6.76 8.15
N THR A 131 -10.32 -6.22 7.52
CA THR A 131 -10.19 -5.58 6.20
C THR A 131 -9.18 -4.43 6.21
N SER A 132 -9.17 -3.62 7.28
CA SER A 132 -8.26 -2.48 7.41
C SER A 132 -6.86 -2.93 7.76
N THR A 133 -6.72 -3.95 8.62
CA THR A 133 -5.43 -4.57 8.93
C THR A 133 -4.79 -5.18 7.69
N TRP A 134 -5.55 -5.91 6.87
CA TRP A 134 -5.06 -6.55 5.66
C TRP A 134 -4.57 -5.52 4.62
N ARG A 135 -5.36 -4.47 4.35
CA ARG A 135 -4.92 -3.34 3.51
C ARG A 135 -3.69 -2.62 4.09
N GLY A 136 -3.63 -2.46 5.41
CA GLY A 136 -2.47 -1.89 6.09
C GLY A 136 -1.19 -2.71 5.88
N SER A 137 -1.29 -4.04 5.93
CA SER A 137 -0.19 -4.95 5.63
C SER A 137 0.27 -4.85 4.17
N LEU A 138 -0.67 -4.80 3.22
CA LEU A 138 -0.37 -4.57 1.80
C LEU A 138 0.40 -3.26 1.61
N LYS A 139 -0.09 -2.16 2.20
CA LYS A 139 0.59 -0.87 2.15
C LYS A 139 2.00 -0.93 2.76
N LYS A 140 2.14 -1.57 3.93
CA LYS A 140 3.43 -1.70 4.62
C LYS A 140 4.46 -2.39 3.72
N LEU A 141 4.05 -3.41 2.98
CA LEU A 141 4.88 -4.09 1.99
C LEU A 141 5.17 -3.21 0.76
N ALA A 142 4.16 -2.48 0.27
CA ALA A 142 4.29 -1.66 -0.94
C ALA A 142 5.21 -0.44 -0.77
N VAL A 143 5.22 0.22 0.39
CA VAL A 143 6.00 1.44 0.64
C VAL A 143 7.46 1.36 0.17
N PRO A 144 8.28 0.38 0.61
CA PRO A 144 9.67 0.31 0.18
C PRO A 144 9.82 0.03 -1.32
N ILE A 145 8.95 -0.82 -1.90
CA ILE A 145 8.97 -1.14 -3.33
C ILE A 145 8.66 0.10 -4.17
N VAL A 146 7.60 0.83 -3.81
CA VAL A 146 7.21 2.07 -4.51
C VAL A 146 8.29 3.12 -4.38
N LYS A 147 8.85 3.31 -3.18
CA LYS A 147 9.95 4.25 -2.97
C LYS A 147 11.13 3.94 -3.90
N ALA A 148 11.53 2.68 -4.01
CA ALA A 148 12.65 2.28 -4.85
C ALA A 148 12.34 2.40 -6.35
N ARG A 149 11.17 1.89 -6.79
CA ARG A 149 10.79 1.83 -8.20
C ARG A 149 10.49 3.18 -8.82
N TYR A 150 9.90 4.10 -8.06
CA TYR A 150 9.62 5.47 -8.50
C TYR A 150 10.69 6.47 -8.02
N GLN A 151 11.67 6.01 -7.24
CA GLN A 151 12.75 6.83 -6.67
C GLN A 151 12.21 8.06 -5.93
N LEU A 152 11.38 7.82 -4.91
CA LEU A 152 10.66 8.87 -4.18
C LEU A 152 11.41 9.37 -2.93
N PRO A 153 11.34 10.69 -2.63
CA PRO A 153 10.79 11.74 -3.49
C PRO A 153 11.73 12.08 -4.64
N LEU A 154 13.03 11.78 -4.51
CA LEU A 154 14.07 11.90 -5.53
C LEU A 154 15.02 10.72 -5.40
N GLY A 155 15.55 10.26 -6.53
CA GLY A 155 16.66 9.30 -6.62
C GLY A 155 18.01 9.98 -6.55
N ASP A 156 19.06 9.20 -6.31
CA ASP A 156 20.42 9.71 -6.10
C ASP A 156 20.94 10.56 -7.28
N HIS A 157 20.54 10.23 -8.51
CA HIS A 157 20.94 10.97 -9.72
C HIS A 157 20.11 12.25 -9.97
N GLU A 158 18.98 12.40 -9.29
CA GLU A 158 18.12 13.59 -9.35
C GLU A 158 18.49 14.59 -8.26
N MET A 159 19.37 14.19 -7.32
CA MET A 159 19.86 15.07 -6.28
C MET A 159 20.76 16.15 -6.87
N PRO A 160 20.49 17.43 -6.59
CA PRO A 160 21.31 18.51 -7.10
C PRO A 160 22.77 18.45 -6.60
N GLN A 161 23.75 18.70 -7.48
CA GLN A 161 25.17 18.66 -7.14
C GLN A 161 25.64 19.98 -6.51
N GLY A 162 25.53 20.09 -5.18
CA GLY A 162 26.10 21.17 -4.37
C GLY A 162 25.34 22.51 -4.41
N GLY A 163 25.42 23.30 -3.34
CA GLY A 163 24.90 24.69 -3.31
C GLY A 163 23.38 24.86 -3.17
N HIS A 164 22.62 23.80 -2.90
CA HIS A 164 21.17 23.87 -2.74
C HIS A 164 20.75 23.89 -1.27
N ASN A 165 19.72 24.67 -0.96
CA ASN A 165 19.13 24.64 0.37
C ASN A 165 18.15 23.45 0.48
N SER A 166 17.74 23.12 1.71
CA SER A 166 16.83 22.00 1.97
C SER A 166 15.45 22.16 1.30
N GLN A 167 14.99 23.38 1.08
CA GLN A 167 13.69 23.67 0.46
C GLN A 167 13.71 23.38 -1.05
N ASP A 168 14.80 23.68 -1.75
CA ASP A 168 14.94 23.41 -3.19
C ASP A 168 14.76 21.91 -3.51
N VAL A 169 15.33 21.05 -2.65
CA VAL A 169 15.22 19.58 -2.76
C VAL A 169 13.78 19.13 -2.52
N VAL A 170 13.10 19.70 -1.53
CA VAL A 170 11.69 19.41 -1.24
C VAL A 170 10.81 19.81 -2.42
N ASP A 171 11.02 20.99 -3.00
CA ASP A 171 10.23 21.49 -4.12
C ASP A 171 10.45 20.65 -5.40
N LEU A 172 11.70 20.19 -5.63
CA LEU A 172 11.99 19.27 -6.72
C LEU A 172 11.27 17.91 -6.54
N GLY A 173 11.28 17.36 -5.32
CA GLY A 173 10.54 16.15 -4.99
C GLY A 173 9.03 16.30 -5.18
N ALA A 174 8.46 17.43 -4.73
CA ALA A 174 7.04 17.73 -4.90
C ALA A 174 6.66 17.81 -6.39
N ARG A 175 7.47 18.48 -7.22
CA ARG A 175 7.26 18.56 -8.68
C ARG A 175 7.33 17.19 -9.36
N LYS A 176 8.29 16.34 -8.97
CA LYS A 176 8.36 14.97 -9.50
C LYS A 176 7.10 14.18 -9.18
N VAL A 177 6.62 14.27 -7.95
CA VAL A 177 5.38 13.60 -7.53
C VAL A 177 4.18 14.16 -8.30
N GLU A 178 4.09 15.48 -8.48
CA GLU A 178 3.05 16.10 -9.31
C GLU A 178 3.05 15.55 -10.74
N VAL A 179 4.23 15.42 -11.38
CA VAL A 179 4.36 14.82 -12.71
C VAL A 179 3.89 13.37 -12.72
N LEU A 180 4.28 12.55 -11.74
CA LEU A 180 3.84 11.16 -11.64
C LEU A 180 2.32 11.04 -11.53
N LEU A 181 1.69 11.94 -10.77
CA LEU A 181 0.25 11.92 -10.52
C LEU A 181 -0.57 12.53 -11.67
N LYS A 182 0.02 13.43 -12.44
CA LYS A 182 -0.61 14.04 -13.61
C LYS A 182 -0.86 12.98 -14.68
N ASP A 183 -2.08 12.96 -15.22
CA ASP A 183 -2.53 12.03 -16.28
C ASP A 183 -2.22 10.54 -15.97
N ASP A 184 -2.18 10.21 -14.67
CA ASP A 184 -1.82 8.91 -14.12
C ASP A 184 -0.53 8.33 -14.72
N LEU A 185 0.50 9.16 -14.93
CA LEU A 185 1.77 8.72 -15.50
C LEU A 185 2.43 7.59 -14.71
N TYR A 186 2.22 7.54 -13.38
CA TYR A 186 2.69 6.44 -12.53
C TYR A 186 2.16 5.05 -12.94
N ILE A 187 1.08 4.96 -13.72
CA ILE A 187 0.53 3.67 -14.17
C ILE A 187 1.31 3.10 -15.37
N ARG A 188 2.10 3.94 -16.06
CA ARG A 188 2.74 3.61 -17.34
C ARG A 188 4.17 3.13 -17.12
N ASP A 189 4.61 2.21 -17.97
CA ASP A 189 5.96 1.64 -17.99
C ASP A 189 6.67 1.92 -19.33
N GLY A 190 6.72 3.19 -19.71
CA GLY A 190 7.29 3.59 -21.00
C GLY A 190 6.47 3.09 -22.20
N ARG A 191 7.17 2.75 -23.28
CA ARG A 191 6.60 2.28 -24.56
C ARG A 191 7.32 1.01 -25.03
N ASP A 192 6.64 0.18 -25.80
CA ASP A 192 7.27 -0.95 -26.50
C ASP A 192 8.05 -0.52 -27.75
N ALA A 193 8.67 -1.50 -28.43
CA ALA A 193 9.46 -1.28 -29.64
C ALA A 193 8.64 -0.65 -30.77
N GLU A 194 7.34 -0.90 -30.78
CA GLU A 194 6.37 -0.37 -31.74
C GLU A 194 5.81 1.01 -31.32
N GLY A 195 6.24 1.55 -30.17
CA GLY A 195 5.87 2.87 -29.68
C GLY A 195 4.55 2.94 -28.91
N HIS A 196 3.91 1.81 -28.62
CA HIS A 196 2.70 1.73 -27.81
C HIS A 196 3.02 1.80 -26.32
N THR A 197 2.22 2.55 -25.56
CA THR A 197 2.41 2.69 -24.10
C THR A 197 2.16 1.38 -23.36
N ASN A 198 3.04 1.08 -22.41
CA ASN A 198 2.92 -0.05 -21.48
C ASN A 198 2.05 0.36 -20.28
N ASN A 199 0.74 0.29 -20.42
CA ASN A 199 -0.18 0.68 -19.35
C ASN A 199 -0.39 -0.48 -18.36
N TYR A 200 -0.38 -0.18 -17.06
CA TYR A 200 -0.66 -1.12 -15.97
C TYR A 200 0.35 -2.27 -15.80
N THR A 201 1.51 -2.20 -16.45
CA THR A 201 2.55 -3.23 -16.38
C THR A 201 3.81 -2.76 -15.64
N HIS A 202 3.75 -1.65 -14.92
CA HIS A 202 4.90 -1.12 -14.19
C HIS A 202 5.49 -2.17 -13.23
N PRO A 203 6.83 -2.35 -13.17
CA PRO A 203 7.47 -3.40 -12.38
C PRO A 203 7.11 -3.40 -10.89
N ALA A 204 6.83 -2.21 -10.33
CA ALA A 204 6.35 -2.09 -8.95
C ALA A 204 5.07 -2.89 -8.69
N PHE A 205 4.14 -2.95 -9.66
CA PHE A 205 2.90 -3.72 -9.50
C PHE A 205 3.19 -5.20 -9.42
N ARG A 206 4.00 -5.72 -10.35
CA ARG A 206 4.45 -7.12 -10.35
C ARG A 206 5.08 -7.51 -9.01
N GLU A 207 6.03 -6.73 -8.52
CA GLU A 207 6.71 -7.02 -7.25
C GLU A 207 5.76 -7.07 -6.07
N ILE A 208 4.88 -6.08 -5.93
CA ILE A 208 3.90 -6.06 -4.85
C ILE A 208 2.96 -7.26 -4.96
N ILE A 209 2.51 -7.59 -6.17
CA ILE A 209 1.61 -8.73 -6.42
C ILE A 209 2.29 -10.03 -5.99
N LEU A 210 3.49 -10.32 -6.49
CA LEU A 210 4.21 -11.54 -6.18
C LEU A 210 4.53 -11.63 -4.68
N SER A 211 5.01 -10.55 -4.08
CA SER A 211 5.40 -10.51 -2.67
C SER A 211 4.21 -10.64 -1.71
N PHE A 212 3.03 -10.09 -2.04
CA PHE A 212 1.88 -10.10 -1.13
C PHE A 212 0.90 -11.25 -1.40
N PHE A 213 0.65 -11.58 -2.67
CA PHE A 213 -0.39 -12.54 -3.05
C PHE A 213 0.13 -13.95 -3.32
N TYR A 214 1.44 -14.14 -3.60
CA TYR A 214 2.00 -15.43 -4.02
C TYR A 214 3.13 -15.98 -3.14
N SER A 215 3.88 -15.13 -2.42
CA SER A 215 5.16 -15.53 -1.81
C SER A 215 5.06 -16.39 -0.53
N ASP A 216 3.97 -16.31 0.22
CA ASP A 216 3.81 -17.04 1.50
C ASP A 216 3.03 -18.36 1.31
N ALA A 217 3.32 -19.37 2.12
CA ALA A 217 2.54 -20.61 2.21
C ALA A 217 1.07 -20.35 2.56
N HIS A 218 0.80 -19.26 3.26
CA HIS A 218 -0.56 -18.79 3.60
C HIS A 218 -1.04 -17.64 2.71
N SER A 219 -0.39 -17.41 1.57
CA SER A 219 -0.80 -16.35 0.65
C SER A 219 -2.14 -16.67 -0.04
N PRO A 220 -2.90 -15.64 -0.46
CA PRO A 220 -4.16 -15.83 -1.17
C PRO A 220 -4.06 -16.77 -2.38
N ALA A 221 -3.00 -16.65 -3.19
CA ALA A 221 -2.85 -17.49 -4.37
C ALA A 221 -2.61 -18.97 -4.02
N ARG A 222 -1.91 -19.26 -2.92
CA ARG A 222 -1.71 -20.65 -2.46
C ARG A 222 -2.99 -21.24 -1.88
N ASN A 223 -3.71 -20.48 -1.06
CA ASN A 223 -4.97 -20.93 -0.45
C ASN A 223 -6.11 -21.07 -1.47
N PHE A 224 -6.06 -20.29 -2.56
CA PHE A 224 -7.14 -20.20 -3.55
C PHE A 224 -6.64 -20.34 -4.99
N ASN A 225 -5.77 -21.33 -5.22
CA ASN A 225 -5.04 -21.53 -6.48
C ASN A 225 -5.91 -21.50 -7.74
N SER A 226 -7.14 -22.02 -7.68
CA SER A 226 -8.07 -22.03 -8.82
C SER A 226 -8.41 -20.64 -9.37
N TYR A 227 -8.23 -19.57 -8.58
CA TYR A 227 -8.51 -18.19 -8.98
C TYR A 227 -7.28 -17.39 -9.38
N PHE A 228 -6.07 -17.92 -9.11
CA PHE A 228 -4.81 -17.21 -9.27
C PHE A 228 -3.84 -17.90 -10.24
N ASN A 229 -4.07 -19.17 -10.58
CA ASN A 229 -3.14 -19.98 -11.39
C ASN A 229 -3.05 -19.55 -12.85
N GLU A 230 -4.17 -19.16 -13.47
CA GLU A 230 -4.20 -18.80 -14.90
C GLU A 230 -3.60 -17.40 -15.12
N LYS A 231 -4.04 -16.44 -14.31
CA LYS A 231 -3.59 -15.05 -14.35
C LYS A 231 -3.89 -14.34 -13.05
N VAL A 232 -3.14 -13.28 -12.77
CA VAL A 232 -3.49 -12.35 -11.69
C VAL A 232 -4.86 -11.70 -11.97
N PRO A 233 -5.81 -11.71 -11.01
CA PRO A 233 -7.10 -11.06 -11.17
C PRO A 233 -7.01 -9.54 -11.37
N ASP A 234 -7.89 -8.97 -12.19
CA ASP A 234 -7.94 -7.51 -12.44
C ASP A 234 -8.24 -6.72 -11.16
N VAL A 235 -9.00 -7.30 -10.23
CA VAL A 235 -9.27 -6.69 -8.91
C VAL A 235 -8.00 -6.58 -8.06
N VAL A 236 -7.14 -7.59 -8.07
CA VAL A 236 -5.82 -7.56 -7.41
C VAL A 236 -4.95 -6.48 -8.02
N LEU A 237 -4.87 -6.42 -9.35
CA LEU A 237 -4.13 -5.39 -10.06
C LEU A 237 -4.63 -3.98 -9.69
N GLY A 238 -5.95 -3.76 -9.76
CA GLY A 238 -6.58 -2.49 -9.41
C GLY A 238 -6.30 -2.06 -7.98
N LEU A 239 -6.36 -3.00 -7.03
CA LEU A 239 -6.00 -2.75 -5.63
C LEU A 239 -4.53 -2.35 -5.48
N VAL A 240 -3.63 -3.05 -6.17
CA VAL A 240 -2.19 -2.76 -6.12
C VAL A 240 -1.85 -1.40 -6.72
N ILE A 241 -2.44 -1.04 -7.86
CA ILE A 241 -2.27 0.31 -8.43
C ILE A 241 -2.75 1.38 -7.45
N THR A 242 -3.88 1.12 -6.77
CA THR A 242 -4.43 2.05 -5.79
C THR A 242 -3.51 2.20 -4.57
N VAL A 243 -2.89 1.13 -4.07
CA VAL A 243 -1.92 1.25 -2.97
C VAL A 243 -0.64 1.96 -3.41
N VAL A 244 -0.20 1.75 -4.66
CA VAL A 244 0.91 2.52 -5.23
C VAL A 244 0.59 4.00 -5.29
N ARG A 245 -0.61 4.37 -5.75
CA ARG A 245 -1.09 5.76 -5.71
C ARG A 245 -1.05 6.32 -4.29
N ASN A 246 -1.55 5.57 -3.30
CA ASN A 246 -1.46 5.98 -1.90
C ASN A 246 -0.01 6.22 -1.44
N CYS A 247 0.92 5.33 -1.80
CA CYS A 247 2.33 5.50 -1.46
C CYS A 247 2.97 6.72 -2.15
N ILE A 248 2.58 7.05 -3.39
CA ILE A 248 3.07 8.25 -4.09
C ILE A 248 2.48 9.51 -3.45
N ASP A 249 1.18 9.52 -3.11
CA ASP A 249 0.51 10.64 -2.46
C ASP A 249 1.18 11.01 -1.11
N GLU A 250 1.82 10.04 -0.42
CA GLU A 250 2.59 10.32 0.81
C GLU A 250 3.69 11.36 0.61
N TYR A 251 4.20 11.50 -0.62
CA TYR A 251 5.29 12.41 -0.98
C TYR A 251 4.82 13.68 -1.70
N LYS A 252 3.50 13.96 -1.73
CA LYS A 252 2.91 15.09 -2.48
C LYS A 252 3.57 16.44 -2.20
N TYR A 253 4.09 16.64 -0.99
CA TYR A 253 4.74 17.88 -0.56
C TYR A 253 6.28 17.75 -0.48
N GLY A 254 6.87 16.85 -1.27
CA GLY A 254 8.32 16.65 -1.35
C GLY A 254 8.94 15.88 -0.18
N HIS A 255 8.19 15.63 0.88
CA HIS A 255 8.58 14.80 2.02
C HIS A 255 7.49 13.79 2.34
N ARG A 256 7.86 12.70 3.00
CA ARG A 256 6.93 11.63 3.32
C ARG A 256 6.02 12.02 4.48
N SER A 257 4.72 11.97 4.25
CA SER A 257 3.66 12.04 5.25
C SER A 257 2.83 10.76 5.21
N ASN A 258 2.60 10.12 6.36
CA ASN A 258 1.87 8.85 6.38
C ASN A 258 0.38 9.07 6.10
N ILE A 259 -0.14 8.52 5.00
CA ILE A 259 -1.55 8.62 4.61
C ILE A 259 -2.23 7.26 4.75
N PRO A 260 -3.19 7.05 5.67
CA PRO A 260 -3.85 5.75 5.83
C PRO A 260 -4.46 5.21 4.53
N PHE A 261 -4.24 3.92 4.23
CA PHE A 261 -4.86 3.25 3.10
C PHE A 261 -6.27 2.74 3.49
N SER A 262 -7.20 3.68 3.64
CA SER A 262 -8.57 3.42 4.07
C SER A 262 -9.57 3.52 2.92
N ALA A 263 -10.73 2.89 3.11
CA ALA A 263 -11.85 2.99 2.17
C ALA A 263 -12.35 4.44 2.00
N SER A 264 -12.39 5.22 3.09
CA SER A 264 -12.83 6.62 3.06
C SER A 264 -11.98 7.48 2.12
N SER A 265 -10.67 7.20 2.02
CA SER A 265 -9.73 7.99 1.24
C SER A 265 -9.52 7.44 -0.17
N TYR A 266 -9.51 6.11 -0.35
CA TYR A 266 -9.05 5.49 -1.61
C TYR A 266 -10.09 4.65 -2.35
N ALA A 267 -11.31 4.46 -1.83
CA ALA A 267 -12.33 3.72 -2.58
C ALA A 267 -12.66 4.40 -3.93
N ARG A 268 -12.73 5.74 -3.97
CA ARG A 268 -12.97 6.48 -5.23
C ARG A 268 -11.81 6.31 -6.22
N THR A 269 -10.58 6.39 -5.73
CA THR A 269 -9.38 6.17 -6.54
C THR A 269 -9.37 4.77 -7.13
N TYR A 270 -9.71 3.75 -6.34
CA TYR A 270 -9.85 2.39 -6.82
C TYR A 270 -10.91 2.26 -7.93
N GLN A 271 -12.08 2.86 -7.76
CA GLN A 271 -13.11 2.85 -8.81
C GLN A 271 -12.66 3.52 -10.10
N ALA A 272 -11.90 4.63 -10.01
CA ALA A 272 -11.31 5.28 -11.18
C ALA A 272 -10.28 4.36 -11.89
N VAL A 273 -9.45 3.67 -11.12
CA VAL A 273 -8.49 2.68 -11.65
C VAL A 273 -9.22 1.54 -12.34
N MET A 274 -10.25 0.96 -11.73
CA MET A 274 -11.04 -0.13 -12.32
C MET A 274 -11.77 0.32 -13.60
N HIS A 275 -12.29 1.55 -13.62
CA HIS A 275 -12.85 2.12 -14.85
C HIS A 275 -11.80 2.24 -15.95
N GLY A 276 -10.60 2.75 -15.63
CA GLY A 276 -9.48 2.83 -16.58
C GLY A 276 -9.04 1.46 -17.12
N LEU A 277 -8.94 0.46 -16.24
CA LEU A 277 -8.69 -0.94 -16.63
C LEU A 277 -9.78 -1.44 -17.59
N GLY A 278 -11.06 -1.21 -17.26
CA GLY A 278 -12.18 -1.57 -18.12
C GLY A 278 -12.14 -0.91 -19.50
N GLN A 279 -11.67 0.34 -19.60
CA GLN A 279 -11.49 1.01 -20.90
C GLN A 279 -10.31 0.42 -21.67
N LEU A 280 -9.18 0.11 -21.01
CA LEU A 280 -8.05 -0.55 -21.65
C LEU A 280 -8.42 -1.93 -22.18
N ARG A 281 -9.23 -2.70 -21.42
CA ARG A 281 -9.71 -4.02 -21.82
C ARG A 281 -10.52 -4.02 -23.12
N LYS A 282 -11.13 -2.88 -23.51
CA LYS A 282 -11.84 -2.73 -24.79
C LYS A 282 -10.91 -2.60 -26.00
N ASN A 283 -9.63 -2.27 -25.79
CA ASN A 283 -8.63 -2.24 -26.86
C ASN A 283 -7.96 -3.62 -26.96
N ALA A 284 -8.09 -4.28 -28.11
CA ALA A 284 -7.61 -5.65 -28.29
C ALA A 284 -6.10 -5.79 -28.05
N LEU A 285 -5.28 -4.88 -28.58
CA LEU A 285 -3.82 -4.90 -28.43
C LEU A 285 -3.42 -4.74 -26.97
N HIS A 286 -3.90 -3.68 -26.30
CA HIS A 286 -3.55 -3.42 -24.91
C HIS A 286 -4.11 -4.48 -23.95
N SER A 287 -5.31 -4.99 -24.23
CA SER A 287 -5.92 -6.08 -23.44
C SER A 287 -5.10 -7.36 -23.54
N SER A 288 -4.67 -7.75 -24.75
CA SER A 288 -3.82 -8.92 -24.95
C SER A 288 -2.51 -8.78 -24.19
N LYS A 289 -1.85 -7.62 -24.33
CA LYS A 289 -0.58 -7.34 -23.66
C LYS A 289 -0.68 -7.40 -22.14
N LEU A 290 -1.73 -6.82 -21.56
CA LEU A 290 -1.97 -6.89 -20.13
C LEU A 290 -2.26 -8.33 -19.69
N THR A 291 -3.07 -9.09 -20.44
CA THR A 291 -3.32 -10.51 -20.14
C THR A 291 -2.03 -11.33 -20.12
N THR A 292 -1.16 -11.16 -21.12
CA THR A 292 0.14 -11.83 -21.17
C THR A 292 0.98 -11.50 -19.93
N ALA A 293 1.05 -10.24 -19.53
CA ALA A 293 1.77 -9.84 -18.33
C ALA A 293 1.19 -10.49 -17.05
N LEU A 294 -0.12 -10.43 -16.86
CA LEU A 294 -0.77 -11.00 -15.67
C LEU A 294 -0.67 -12.53 -15.60
N SER A 295 -0.69 -13.21 -16.75
CA SER A 295 -0.49 -14.67 -16.82
C SER A 295 0.96 -15.03 -16.50
N LEU A 296 1.92 -14.26 -17.03
CA LEU A 296 3.33 -14.43 -16.70
C LEU A 296 3.60 -14.22 -15.21
N TRP A 297 2.97 -13.22 -14.58
CA TRP A 297 3.13 -12.98 -13.15
C TRP A 297 2.52 -14.12 -12.32
N ALA A 298 1.35 -14.61 -12.69
CA ALA A 298 0.75 -15.79 -12.04
C ALA A 298 1.67 -17.01 -12.12
N ALA A 299 2.25 -17.29 -13.29
CA ALA A 299 3.16 -18.43 -13.48
C ALA A 299 4.49 -18.30 -12.71
N GLN A 300 4.86 -17.09 -12.28
CA GLN A 300 6.10 -16.82 -11.54
C GLN A 300 5.95 -16.93 -10.01
N GLY A 301 4.73 -16.89 -9.49
CA GLY A 301 4.43 -16.96 -8.05
C GLY A 301 4.08 -18.37 -7.58
#